data_AF-A0A8S2RFP3-F1
#
_entry.id   AF-A0A8S2RFP3-F1
#
_cell.length_a   1.000
_cell.length_b   1.000
_cell.length_c   1.000
_cell.angle_alpha   90.00
_cell.angle_beta   90.00
_cell.angle_gamma   90.00
#
_symmetry.space_group_name_H-M   'P 1'
#
loop_
_entity.id
_entity.type
_entity.pdbx_description
1 polymer ?
#
loop_
_entity_poly.entity_id
_entity_poly.type
_entity_poly.pdbx_seq_one_letter_code
_entity_poly.pdbx_strand_id
1 'polypeptide(L)'
;MPVPQLKIFRVLWGIEAQFSADINVLFAELHRLGYTGIEASLSDIARLSNNDSNVFQQALHDHKLELIGTVVTSFYPSEPDVWHDLPIDEHLTNLEKQLNELIQFKPIHVNIQGGQDSWSTKQKEEYFEKALEIQAKFPQMTSSHEVSVISDL
;
A
#
# COMPACT_ATOMS: atom_id res chain seq x y z
N MET A 1 -17.65 -15.97 22.26
CA MET A 1 -17.39 -15.51 20.88
C MET A 1 -16.58 -14.24 20.98
N PRO A 2 -15.46 -14.08 20.26
CA PRO A 2 -14.75 -12.81 20.22
C PRO A 2 -15.69 -11.72 19.67
N VAL A 3 -15.69 -10.56 20.32
CA VAL A 3 -16.46 -9.40 19.87
C VAL A 3 -15.67 -8.74 18.73
N PRO A 4 -16.31 -8.39 17.58
CA PRO A 4 -15.64 -7.64 16.52
C PRO A 4 -15.04 -6.34 17.07
N GLN A 5 -13.78 -6.06 16.71
CA GLN A 5 -13.10 -4.82 17.08
C GLN A 5 -13.01 -3.91 15.87
N LEU A 6 -13.42 -2.64 16.03
CA LEU A 6 -13.18 -1.60 15.03
C LEU A 6 -11.70 -1.18 15.10
N LYS A 7 -10.98 -1.35 14.00
CA LYS A 7 -9.64 -0.78 13.80
C LYS A 7 -9.74 0.37 12.81
N ILE A 8 -9.10 1.48 13.10
CA ILE A 8 -9.13 2.69 12.26
C ILE A 8 -7.72 2.95 11.76
N PHE A 9 -7.58 3.07 10.44
CA PHE A 9 -6.30 3.35 9.78
C PHE A 9 -6.33 4.72 9.14
N ARG A 10 -5.16 5.37 9.06
CA ARG A 10 -5.01 6.66 8.40
C ARG A 10 -4.06 6.55 7.20
N VAL A 11 -4.55 6.92 6.02
CA VAL A 11 -3.72 7.06 4.82
C VAL A 11 -2.73 8.21 4.98
N LEU A 12 -1.46 7.98 4.63
CA LEU A 12 -0.39 8.98 4.76
C LEU A 12 -0.27 9.94 3.57
N TRP A 13 -0.94 9.65 2.46
CA TRP A 13 -0.91 10.52 1.28
C TRP A 13 -1.37 11.94 1.63
N GLY A 14 -0.46 12.91 1.50
CA GLY A 14 -0.70 14.33 1.78
C GLY A 14 -0.96 14.69 3.25
N ILE A 15 -0.63 13.80 4.19
CA ILE A 15 -0.98 13.96 5.62
C ILE A 15 -0.23 15.12 6.30
N GLU A 16 0.93 15.50 5.80
CA GLU A 16 1.83 16.49 6.40
C GLU A 16 1.18 17.88 6.45
N ALA A 17 0.29 18.19 5.50
CA ALA A 17 -0.47 19.43 5.50
C ALA A 17 -1.40 19.57 6.72
N GLN A 18 -1.76 18.46 7.36
CA GLN A 18 -2.64 18.41 8.53
C GLN A 18 -1.87 18.18 9.84
N PHE A 19 -0.65 17.62 9.75
CA PHE A 19 0.12 17.15 10.90
C PHE A 19 1.57 17.66 10.84
N SER A 20 2.52 16.77 10.57
CA SER A 20 3.96 17.04 10.59
C SER A 20 4.67 16.20 9.54
N ALA A 21 5.78 16.71 8.99
CA ALA A 21 6.71 15.94 8.17
C ALA A 21 7.72 15.14 9.01
N ASP A 22 7.80 15.38 10.31
CA ASP A 22 8.57 14.54 11.24
C ASP A 22 7.76 13.28 11.59
N ILE A 23 8.31 12.11 11.24
CA ILE A 23 7.66 10.81 11.41
C ILE A 23 7.29 10.50 12.87
N ASN A 24 8.12 10.88 13.84
CA ASN A 24 7.85 10.59 15.25
C ASN A 24 6.75 11.50 15.79
N VAL A 25 6.76 12.77 15.40
CA VAL A 25 5.67 13.72 15.76
C VAL A 25 4.35 13.26 15.12
N LEU A 26 4.38 12.89 13.84
CA LEU A 26 3.21 12.39 13.12
C LEU A 26 2.65 11.12 13.78
N PHE A 27 3.48 10.09 13.99
CA PHE A 27 3.03 8.82 14.52
C PHE A 27 2.60 8.90 15.98
N ALA A 28 3.26 9.73 16.80
CA ALA A 28 2.81 10.04 18.15
C ALA A 28 1.40 10.64 18.15
N GLU A 29 1.12 11.57 17.24
CA GLU A 29 -0.18 12.24 17.14
C GLU A 29 -1.27 11.28 16.64
N LEU A 30 -0.97 10.45 15.64
CA LEU A 30 -1.91 9.43 15.17
C LEU A 30 -2.26 8.42 16.28
N HIS A 31 -1.27 7.94 17.02
CA HIS A 31 -1.51 7.06 18.17
C HIS A 31 -2.34 7.78 19.26
N ARG A 32 -2.05 9.05 19.57
CA ARG A 32 -2.82 9.86 20.52
C ARG A 32 -4.29 10.02 20.11
N LEU A 33 -4.55 10.14 18.80
CA LEU A 33 -5.90 10.24 18.23
C LEU A 33 -6.66 8.90 18.18
N GLY A 34 -6.01 7.79 18.54
CA GLY A 34 -6.64 6.47 18.62
C GLY A 34 -6.64 5.69 17.30
N TYR A 35 -5.83 6.09 16.32
CA TYR A 35 -5.63 5.27 15.13
C TYR A 35 -4.90 3.97 15.51
N THR A 36 -5.35 2.86 14.96
CA THR A 36 -4.72 1.55 15.13
C THR A 36 -3.46 1.42 14.27
N GLY A 37 -3.44 2.13 13.14
CA GLY A 37 -2.34 2.04 12.20
C GLY A 37 -2.46 3.06 11.08
N ILE A 38 -1.61 2.86 10.09
CA ILE A 38 -1.48 3.70 8.91
C ILE A 38 -1.63 2.88 7.64
N GLU A 39 -2.02 3.55 6.57
CA GLU A 39 -1.91 3.04 5.20
C GLU A 39 -0.85 3.88 4.47
N ALA A 40 0.19 3.22 3.94
CA ALA A 40 1.34 3.90 3.34
C ALA A 40 1.91 3.13 2.15
N SER A 41 2.28 3.87 1.11
CA SER A 41 3.04 3.36 -0.03
C SER A 41 4.54 3.35 0.25
N LEU A 42 5.33 2.71 -0.63
CA LEU A 42 6.80 2.77 -0.55
C LEU A 42 7.35 4.20 -0.70
N SER A 43 6.68 5.07 -1.47
CA SER A 43 7.09 6.46 -1.59
C SER A 43 6.84 7.23 -0.29
N ASP A 44 5.73 6.98 0.41
CA ASP A 44 5.48 7.57 1.73
C ASP A 44 6.53 7.12 2.75
N ILE A 45 6.84 5.82 2.76
CA ILE A 45 7.86 5.24 3.63
C ILE A 45 9.20 5.93 3.39
N ALA A 46 9.68 5.93 2.14
CA ALA A 46 10.94 6.53 1.76
C ALA A 46 11.00 8.03 2.10
N ARG A 47 9.91 8.75 1.87
CA ARG A 47 9.80 10.19 2.11
C ARG A 47 9.85 10.53 3.60
N LEU A 48 9.12 9.82 4.44
CA LEU A 48 9.07 10.07 5.89
C LEU A 48 10.31 9.58 6.64
N SER A 49 10.97 8.54 6.13
CA SER A 49 12.14 7.95 6.76
C SER A 49 13.48 8.37 6.16
N ASN A 50 13.46 9.28 5.17
CA ASN A 50 14.64 9.70 4.41
C ASN A 50 15.38 8.50 3.78
N ASN A 51 14.62 7.60 3.16
CA ASN A 51 15.07 6.33 2.55
C ASN A 51 15.69 5.31 3.52
N ASP A 52 15.49 5.45 4.83
CA ASP A 52 15.94 4.48 5.82
C ASP A 52 14.77 3.60 6.30
N SER A 53 14.71 2.36 5.83
CA SER A 53 13.68 1.40 6.23
C SER A 53 13.66 1.12 7.74
N ASN A 54 14.82 1.19 8.42
CA ASN A 54 14.91 0.91 9.86
C ASN A 54 14.27 2.05 10.66
N VAL A 55 14.46 3.30 10.23
CA VAL A 55 13.82 4.47 10.86
C VAL A 55 12.30 4.33 10.80
N PHE A 56 11.75 3.93 9.65
CA PHE A 56 10.31 3.72 9.52
C PHE A 56 9.79 2.59 10.40
N GLN A 57 10.45 1.43 10.39
CA GLN A 57 10.05 0.28 11.21
C GLN A 57 10.13 0.58 12.71
N GLN A 58 11.17 1.31 13.13
CA GLN A 58 11.34 1.72 14.51
C GLN A 58 10.23 2.68 14.94
N ALA A 59 9.87 3.66 14.11
CA ALA A 59 8.77 4.58 14.39
C ALA A 59 7.42 3.85 14.51
N LEU A 60 7.12 2.91 13.61
CA LEU A 60 5.91 2.07 13.71
C LEU A 60 5.85 1.33 15.06
N HIS A 61 6.98 0.70 15.43
CA HIS A 61 7.09 -0.05 16.67
C HIS A 61 6.90 0.84 17.91
N ASP A 62 7.61 1.96 17.98
CA ASP A 62 7.63 2.84 19.15
C ASP A 62 6.27 3.52 19.38
N HIS A 63 5.54 3.77 18.30
CA HIS A 63 4.20 4.36 18.34
C HIS A 63 3.07 3.32 18.26
N LYS A 64 3.40 2.02 18.26
CA LYS A 64 2.44 0.90 18.26
C LYS A 64 1.41 0.98 17.13
N LEU A 65 1.85 1.40 15.95
CA LEU A 65 1.01 1.50 14.76
C LEU A 65 1.18 0.26 13.90
N GLU A 66 0.06 -0.29 13.43
CA GLU A 66 0.05 -1.31 12.39
C GLU A 66 0.20 -0.69 10.99
N LEU A 67 0.69 -1.45 10.02
CA LEU A 67 0.86 -1.01 8.64
C LEU A 67 -0.05 -1.76 7.68
N ILE A 68 -0.87 -1.02 6.93
CA ILE A 68 -1.41 -1.46 5.65
C ILE A 68 -0.48 -0.92 4.55
N GLY A 69 0.10 -1.80 3.75
CA GLY A 69 0.93 -1.38 2.62
C GLY A 69 0.06 -0.99 1.43
N THR A 70 0.39 0.09 0.74
CA THR A 70 -0.27 0.45 -0.53
C THR A 70 0.66 0.13 -1.69
N VAL A 71 0.15 -0.63 -2.67
CA VAL A 71 0.83 -0.87 -3.95
C VAL A 71 0.08 -0.13 -5.04
N VAL A 72 0.78 0.70 -5.83
CA VAL A 72 0.19 1.38 -6.99
C VAL A 72 0.90 0.92 -8.25
N THR A 73 0.20 0.21 -9.12
CA THR A 73 0.82 -0.47 -10.27
C THR A 73 1.00 0.41 -11.51
N SER A 74 0.32 1.56 -11.56
CA SER A 74 0.33 2.53 -12.67
C SER A 74 1.45 3.57 -12.59
N PHE A 75 2.28 3.53 -11.54
CA PHE A 75 3.39 4.47 -11.35
C PHE A 75 4.73 3.76 -11.54
N TYR A 76 5.68 4.43 -12.20
CA TYR A 76 7.06 3.99 -12.13
C TYR A 76 7.64 4.32 -10.75
N PRO A 77 8.44 3.43 -10.14
CA PRO A 77 9.12 3.74 -8.89
C PRO A 77 10.03 4.98 -8.93
N SER A 78 10.51 5.37 -10.12
CA SER A 78 11.32 6.58 -10.33
C SER A 78 10.50 7.87 -10.42
N GLU A 79 9.20 7.76 -10.64
CA GLU A 79 8.27 8.89 -10.82
C GLU A 79 7.00 8.64 -9.99
N PRO A 80 7.12 8.62 -8.64
CA PRO A 80 5.96 8.48 -7.78
C PRO A 80 4.97 9.63 -8.07
N ASP A 81 3.68 9.32 -8.00
CA ASP A 81 2.57 10.26 -8.23
C ASP A 81 2.37 10.75 -9.67
N VAL A 82 3.08 10.17 -10.64
CA VAL A 82 2.83 10.39 -12.07
C VAL A 82 2.11 9.17 -12.65
N TRP A 83 0.88 9.36 -13.10
CA TRP A 83 0.11 8.31 -13.77
C TRP A 83 0.65 8.05 -15.18
N HIS A 84 0.78 6.77 -15.53
CA HIS A 84 1.16 6.31 -16.86
C HIS A 84 0.14 5.28 -17.39
N ASP A 85 -0.13 5.32 -18.71
CA ASP A 85 -0.91 4.29 -19.42
C ASP A 85 0.01 3.09 -19.71
N LEU A 86 0.15 2.21 -18.73
CA LEU A 86 1.09 1.10 -18.79
C LEU A 86 0.45 -0.18 -19.35
N PRO A 87 1.20 -1.02 -20.09
CA PRO A 87 0.72 -2.33 -20.49
C PRO A 87 0.58 -3.27 -19.27
N ILE A 88 -0.24 -4.32 -19.40
CA ILE A 88 -0.52 -5.30 -18.33
C ILE A 88 0.78 -5.86 -17.71
N ASP A 89 1.76 -6.24 -18.54
CA ASP A 89 3.00 -6.84 -18.05
C ASP A 89 3.84 -5.86 -17.21
N GLU A 90 3.73 -4.55 -17.44
CA GLU A 90 4.39 -3.54 -16.60
C GLU A 90 3.66 -3.33 -15.28
N HIS A 91 2.32 -3.31 -15.26
CA HIS A 91 1.55 -3.33 -14.01
C HIS A 91 1.92 -4.53 -13.13
N LEU A 92 2.07 -5.71 -13.74
CA LEU A 92 2.47 -6.94 -13.04
C LEU A 92 3.92 -6.89 -12.53
N THR A 93 4.83 -6.32 -13.33
CA THR A 93 6.21 -6.09 -12.90
C THR A 93 6.27 -5.16 -11.70
N ASN A 94 5.50 -4.06 -11.73
CA ASN A 94 5.40 -3.11 -10.63
C ASN A 94 4.77 -3.75 -9.39
N LEU A 95 3.73 -4.57 -9.55
CA LEU A 95 3.11 -5.33 -8.48
C LEU A 95 4.15 -6.23 -7.78
N GLU A 96 4.82 -7.09 -8.52
CA GLU A 96 5.79 -8.03 -7.95
C GLU A 96 6.94 -7.29 -7.25
N LYS A 97 7.46 -6.22 -7.86
CA LYS A 97 8.53 -5.42 -7.26
C LYS A 97 8.10 -4.80 -5.94
N GLN A 98 6.94 -4.15 -5.89
CA GLN A 98 6.48 -3.47 -4.69
C GLN A 98 6.12 -4.44 -3.57
N LEU A 99 5.54 -5.61 -3.88
CA LEU A 99 5.29 -6.65 -2.88
C LEU A 99 6.60 -7.18 -2.26
N ASN A 100 7.63 -7.41 -3.09
CA ASN A 100 8.95 -7.82 -2.62
C ASN A 100 9.60 -6.79 -1.70
N GLU A 101 9.42 -5.50 -1.98
CA GLU A 101 9.95 -4.43 -1.15
C GLU A 101 9.12 -4.24 0.14
N LEU A 102 7.79 -4.29 0.06
CA LEU A 102 6.89 -4.07 1.19
C LEU A 102 6.98 -5.17 2.27
N ILE A 103 7.29 -6.41 1.88
CA ILE A 103 7.29 -7.55 2.80
C ILE A 103 8.19 -7.35 4.03
N GLN A 104 9.28 -6.58 3.88
CA GLN A 104 10.23 -6.31 4.97
C GLN A 104 9.59 -5.50 6.12
N PHE A 105 8.57 -4.70 5.81
CA PHE A 105 7.84 -3.87 6.78
C PHE A 105 6.74 -4.64 7.51
N LYS A 106 6.54 -5.93 7.18
CA LYS A 106 5.56 -6.82 7.80
C LYS A 106 4.16 -6.20 7.85
N PRO A 107 3.62 -5.71 6.72
CA PRO A 107 2.28 -5.14 6.71
C PRO A 107 1.26 -6.20 7.16
N ILE A 108 0.22 -5.78 7.88
CA ILE A 108 -0.87 -6.69 8.27
C ILE A 108 -1.75 -7.05 7.06
N HIS A 109 -1.75 -6.19 6.05
CA HIS A 109 -2.52 -6.29 4.82
C HIS A 109 -1.90 -5.39 3.75
N VAL A 110 -2.13 -5.68 2.47
CA VAL A 110 -1.75 -4.81 1.36
C VAL A 110 -2.95 -4.44 0.51
N ASN A 111 -3.20 -3.14 0.40
CA ASN A 111 -4.16 -2.59 -0.54
C ASN A 111 -3.48 -2.34 -1.89
N ILE A 112 -3.99 -2.95 -2.96
CA ILE A 112 -3.42 -2.88 -4.30
C ILE A 112 -4.31 -2.02 -5.18
N GLN A 113 -3.80 -0.87 -5.59
CA GLN A 113 -4.37 -0.04 -6.65
C GLN A 113 -3.81 -0.56 -7.99
N GLY A 114 -4.50 -1.59 -8.47
CA GLY A 114 -4.07 -2.50 -9.52
C GLY A 114 -4.74 -2.24 -10.86
N GLY A 115 -3.95 -2.24 -11.93
CA GLY A 115 -4.46 -2.14 -13.30
C GLY A 115 -4.94 -0.75 -13.71
N GLN A 116 -5.86 -0.69 -14.67
CA GLN A 116 -6.45 0.56 -15.15
C GLN A 116 -7.90 0.44 -15.61
N ASP A 117 -8.62 1.55 -15.46
CA ASP A 117 -10.05 1.63 -15.75
C ASP A 117 -10.41 1.47 -17.23
N SER A 118 -9.48 1.84 -18.11
CA SER A 118 -9.63 1.78 -19.57
C SER A 118 -9.59 0.36 -20.14
N TRP A 119 -9.15 -0.64 -19.36
CA TRP A 119 -9.04 -2.02 -19.82
C TRP A 119 -10.40 -2.66 -20.09
N SER A 120 -10.46 -3.43 -21.17
CA SER A 120 -11.56 -4.37 -21.43
C SER A 120 -11.64 -5.45 -20.35
N THR A 121 -12.80 -6.10 -20.22
CA THR A 121 -13.00 -7.22 -19.28
C THR A 121 -11.95 -8.31 -19.46
N LYS A 122 -11.61 -8.69 -20.70
CA LYS A 122 -10.56 -9.68 -20.99
C LYS A 122 -9.17 -9.25 -20.48
N GLN A 123 -8.83 -7.98 -20.60
CA GLN A 123 -7.56 -7.45 -20.08
C GLN A 123 -7.54 -7.45 -18.54
N LYS A 124 -8.68 -7.15 -17.90
CA LYS A 124 -8.82 -7.26 -16.44
C LYS A 124 -8.67 -8.70 -15.97
N GLU A 125 -9.32 -9.66 -16.65
CA GLU A 125 -9.17 -11.10 -16.39
C GLU A 125 -7.71 -11.54 -16.51
N GLU A 126 -7.04 -11.19 -17.62
CA GLU A 126 -5.63 -11.51 -17.83
C GLU A 126 -4.73 -10.96 -16.72
N TYR A 127 -4.95 -9.69 -16.32
CA TYR A 127 -4.21 -9.08 -15.23
C TYR A 127 -4.45 -9.82 -13.91
N PHE A 128 -5.69 -10.11 -13.54
CA PHE A 128 -6.01 -10.73 -12.25
C PHE A 128 -5.53 -12.18 -12.17
N GLU A 129 -5.61 -12.96 -13.25
CA GLU A 129 -5.05 -14.32 -13.29
C GLU A 129 -3.54 -14.30 -12.97
N LYS A 130 -2.77 -13.45 -13.67
CA LYS A 130 -1.34 -13.30 -13.44
C LYS A 130 -1.02 -12.67 -12.07
N ALA A 131 -1.83 -11.73 -11.61
CA ALA A 131 -1.65 -11.11 -10.30
C ALA A 131 -1.85 -12.12 -9.17
N LEU A 132 -2.78 -13.08 -9.31
CA LEU A 132 -2.96 -14.16 -8.34
C LEU A 132 -1.72 -15.05 -8.23
N GLU A 133 -1.09 -15.39 -9.37
CA GLU A 133 0.16 -16.15 -9.40
C GLU A 133 1.31 -15.41 -8.69
N ILE A 134 1.42 -14.09 -8.88
CA ILE A 134 2.41 -13.26 -8.18
C ILE A 134 2.13 -13.25 -6.68
N GLN A 135 0.89 -12.97 -6.28
CA GLN A 135 0.52 -12.87 -4.86
C GLN A 135 0.68 -14.22 -4.13
N ALA A 136 0.52 -15.35 -4.82
CA ALA A 136 0.77 -16.67 -4.26
C ALA A 136 2.22 -16.90 -3.80
N LYS A 137 3.18 -16.08 -4.29
CA LYS A 137 4.58 -16.08 -3.81
C LYS A 137 4.73 -15.48 -2.40
N PHE A 138 3.70 -14.80 -1.88
CA PHE A 138 3.69 -14.08 -0.61
C PHE A 138 2.59 -14.59 0.35
N PRO A 139 2.59 -15.89 0.73
CA PRO A 139 1.48 -16.51 1.48
C PRO A 139 1.25 -15.94 2.90
N GLN A 140 2.21 -15.20 3.45
CA GLN A 140 2.10 -14.53 4.75
C GLN A 140 1.36 -13.19 4.69
N MET A 141 1.10 -12.67 3.48
CA MET A 141 0.54 -11.35 3.26
C MET A 141 -0.85 -11.49 2.67
N THR A 142 -1.82 -10.85 3.31
CA THR A 142 -3.16 -10.74 2.74
C THR A 142 -3.24 -9.48 1.90
N SER A 143 -4.03 -9.50 0.83
CA SER A 143 -4.18 -8.36 -0.07
C SER A 143 -5.61 -8.19 -0.57
N SER A 144 -5.97 -6.96 -0.89
CA SER A 144 -7.18 -6.58 -1.62
C SER A 144 -6.80 -5.77 -2.86
N HIS A 145 -7.63 -5.84 -3.90
CA HIS A 145 -7.50 -4.95 -5.05
C HIS A 145 -8.59 -3.89 -5.00
N GLU A 146 -8.18 -2.63 -5.03
CA GLU A 146 -9.05 -1.48 -5.25
C GLU A 146 -9.20 -1.30 -6.77
N VAL A 147 -10.38 -1.64 -7.29
CA VAL A 147 -10.68 -1.53 -8.72
C VAL A 147 -12.02 -0.87 -8.97
N SER A 148 -12.06 -0.07 -10.03
CA SER A 148 -13.30 0.48 -10.56
C SER A 148 -14.17 -0.63 -11.13
N VAL A 149 -15.47 -0.56 -10.81
CA VAL A 149 -16.55 -1.52 -11.11
C VAL A 149 -16.27 -2.45 -12.30
N ILE A 150 -16.35 -3.76 -12.05
CA ILE A 150 -16.57 -4.75 -13.11
C ILE A 150 -18.02 -4.55 -13.58
N SER A 151 -18.26 -3.66 -14.55
CA SER A 151 -19.60 -3.20 -14.93
C SER A 151 -20.46 -4.25 -15.65
N ASP A 152 -19.98 -5.49 -15.79
CA ASP A 152 -20.61 -6.52 -16.61
C ASP A 152 -20.96 -7.81 -15.82
N LEU A 153 -21.07 -7.74 -14.48
CA LEU A 153 -21.61 -8.82 -13.64
C LEU A 153 -23.05 -8.54 -13.20
#